data_AF-A0A5D2GZA4-F1
#
_entry.id   AF-A0A5D2GZA4-F1
#
_cell.length_a   1.000
_cell.length_b   1.000
_cell.length_c   1.000
_cell.angle_alpha   90.00
_cell.angle_beta   90.00
_cell.angle_gamma   90.00
#
_symmetry.space_group_name_H-M   'P 1'
#
loop_
_entity.id
_entity.type
_entity.pdbx_description
1 polymer ?
#
loop_
_entity_poly.entity_id
_entity_poly.type
_entity_poly.pdbx_seq_one_letter_code
_entity_poly.pdbx_strand_id
1 'polypeptide(L)'
;MAAHSKLVFSKFLSDTDIKKRLAVPSAIQRSLPPFNGGHALIFHFLHGTRFWPILYSIRTTGYNKPVFSGGLWRNFVICNNLNVGDRFTMYRVQDEDGSSYYRVDVMRREIDFLGKNAMAYGCASTADEHVITHHHQEGLSLELSLGKPN
;
A
#
# COMPACT_ATOMS: atom_id res chain seq x y z
N MET A 1 -2.97 -18.02 29.62
CA MET A 1 -1.53 -18.09 29.30
C MET A 1 -1.32 -17.43 27.94
N ALA A 2 -0.28 -16.62 27.75
CA ALA A 2 -0.19 -15.67 26.65
C ALA A 2 0.91 -16.06 25.66
N ALA A 3 0.53 -16.43 24.44
CA ALA A 3 1.46 -16.56 23.32
C ALA A 3 2.21 -15.22 23.13
N HIS A 4 3.54 -15.27 23.01
CA HIS A 4 4.33 -14.06 22.86
C HIS A 4 4.39 -13.66 21.39
N SER A 5 3.79 -12.51 21.05
CA SER A 5 3.82 -11.96 19.69
C SER A 5 4.80 -10.78 19.59
N LYS A 6 5.73 -10.85 18.64
CA LYS A 6 6.63 -9.76 18.29
C LYS A 6 6.21 -9.12 16.97
N LEU A 7 6.03 -7.79 16.96
CA LEU A 7 5.80 -7.04 15.73
C LEU A 7 7.01 -7.19 14.78
N VAL A 8 6.74 -7.57 13.53
CA VAL A 8 7.76 -7.64 12.47
C VAL A 8 7.73 -6.38 11.62
N PHE A 9 6.58 -6.03 11.05
CA PHE A 9 6.35 -4.71 10.45
C PHE A 9 4.87 -4.36 10.36
N SER A 10 4.60 -3.07 10.18
CA SER A 10 3.28 -2.55 9.83
C SER A 10 3.40 -1.55 8.68
N LYS A 11 2.40 -1.51 7.81
CA LYS A 11 2.37 -0.62 6.65
C LYS A 11 0.93 -0.34 6.21
N PHE A 12 0.65 0.91 5.82
CA PHE A 12 -0.54 1.24 5.03
C PHE A 12 -0.34 0.85 3.57
N LEU A 13 -1.28 0.07 3.03
CA LEU A 13 -1.19 -0.48 1.69
C LEU A 13 -1.39 0.63 0.65
N SER A 14 -0.41 0.80 -0.24
CA SER A 14 -0.51 1.69 -1.39
C SER A 14 -1.17 1.00 -2.58
N ASP A 15 -1.47 1.77 -3.63
CA ASP A 15 -1.96 1.22 -4.91
C ASP A 15 -1.04 0.13 -5.48
N THR A 16 0.27 0.35 -5.39
CA THR A 16 1.27 -0.64 -5.84
C THR A 16 1.22 -1.92 -4.99
N ASP A 17 1.00 -1.79 -3.69
CA ASP A 17 0.91 -2.94 -2.79
C ASP A 17 -0.32 -3.79 -3.13
N ILE A 18 -1.46 -3.17 -3.40
CA ILE A 18 -2.70 -3.87 -3.74
C ILE A 18 -2.66 -4.49 -5.14
N LYS A 19 -2.20 -3.73 -6.14
CA LYS A 19 -2.30 -4.13 -7.55
C LYS A 19 -1.12 -4.96 -8.05
N LYS A 20 0.07 -4.80 -7.47
CA LYS A 20 1.31 -5.39 -8.00
C LYS A 20 2.02 -6.27 -6.98
N ARG A 21 2.52 -5.70 -5.90
CA ARG A 21 3.36 -6.40 -4.92
C ARG A 21 3.49 -5.58 -3.64
N LEU A 22 3.43 -6.23 -2.49
CA LEU A 22 3.74 -5.59 -1.22
C LEU A 22 5.25 -5.45 -1.05
N ALA A 23 5.71 -4.21 -0.94
CA ALA A 23 7.10 -3.95 -0.61
C ALA A 23 7.36 -4.22 0.87
N VAL A 24 8.28 -5.13 1.17
CA VAL A 24 8.71 -5.46 2.53
C VAL A 24 9.88 -4.55 2.91
N PRO A 25 9.87 -3.91 4.10
CA PRO A 25 11.00 -3.10 4.54
C PRO A 25 12.29 -3.94 4.64
N SER A 26 13.40 -3.48 4.06
CA SER A 26 14.66 -4.23 4.09
C SER A 26 15.25 -4.37 5.50
N ALA A 27 14.99 -3.39 6.38
CA ALA A 27 15.42 -3.42 7.78
C ALA A 27 14.90 -4.65 8.55
N ILE A 28 13.79 -5.24 8.12
CA ILE A 28 13.17 -6.39 8.80
C ILE A 28 13.56 -7.74 8.18
N GLN A 29 14.46 -7.75 7.20
CA GLN A 29 14.86 -8.98 6.50
C GLN A 29 15.43 -10.03 7.45
N ARG A 30 16.15 -9.63 8.51
CA ARG A 30 16.65 -10.56 9.56
C ARG A 30 15.54 -11.20 10.40
N SER A 31 14.34 -10.63 10.38
CA SER A 31 13.16 -11.17 11.07
C SER A 31 12.31 -12.07 10.17
N LEU A 32 12.75 -12.31 8.93
CA LEU A 32 12.10 -13.19 7.96
C LEU A 32 13.00 -14.39 7.63
N PRO A 33 12.43 -15.48 7.09
CA PRO A 33 13.22 -16.62 6.66
C PRO A 33 14.28 -16.22 5.61
N PRO A 34 15.52 -16.72 5.74
CA PRO A 34 16.57 -16.47 4.75
C PRO A 34 16.28 -17.21 3.43
N PHE A 35 16.83 -16.70 2.33
CA PHE A 35 16.66 -17.29 1.00
C PHE A 35 17.59 -18.49 0.70
N ASN A 36 18.52 -18.82 1.61
CA ASN A 36 19.41 -19.99 1.51
C ASN A 36 20.08 -20.18 0.13
N GLY A 37 20.63 -19.11 -0.45
CA GLY A 37 21.29 -19.13 -1.76
C GLY A 37 20.36 -18.91 -2.97
N GLY A 38 19.04 -18.95 -2.76
CA GLY A 38 18.04 -18.55 -3.76
C GLY A 38 17.71 -17.05 -3.73
N HIS A 39 16.71 -16.66 -4.52
CA HIS A 39 16.17 -15.29 -4.57
C HIS A 39 14.66 -15.22 -4.26
N ALA A 40 14.01 -16.37 -4.07
CA ALA A 40 12.59 -16.49 -3.75
C ALA A 40 12.31 -17.76 -2.93
N LEU A 41 11.27 -17.72 -2.10
CA LEU A 41 10.73 -18.86 -1.37
C LEU A 41 9.21 -18.71 -1.15
N ILE A 42 8.53 -19.80 -0.84
CA ILE A 42 7.13 -19.77 -0.41
C ILE A 42 7.07 -19.56 1.10
N PHE A 43 6.59 -18.39 1.48
CA PHE A 43 6.40 -17.95 2.86
C PHE A 43 4.95 -18.16 3.27
N HIS A 44 4.73 -18.68 4.49
CA HIS A 44 3.40 -18.90 5.02
C HIS A 44 3.15 -17.98 6.22
N PHE A 45 1.98 -17.34 6.25
CA PHE A 45 1.48 -16.66 7.42
C PHE A 45 0.01 -16.98 7.67
N LEU A 46 -0.41 -16.92 8.93
CA LEU A 46 -1.79 -17.05 9.37
C LEU A 46 -2.50 -15.70 9.23
N HIS A 47 -3.67 -15.69 8.59
CA HIS A 47 -4.61 -14.57 8.63
C HIS A 47 -6.02 -15.09 8.88
N GLY A 48 -6.69 -14.55 9.91
CA GLY A 48 -7.91 -15.15 10.45
C GLY A 48 -7.62 -16.57 10.95
N THR A 49 -8.25 -17.55 10.32
CA THR A 49 -8.08 -18.98 10.64
C THR A 49 -7.33 -19.77 9.57
N ARG A 50 -6.81 -19.11 8.53
CA ARG A 50 -6.20 -19.76 7.36
C ARG A 50 -4.74 -19.36 7.17
N PHE A 51 -3.91 -20.35 6.85
CA PHE A 51 -2.55 -20.10 6.36
C PHE A 51 -2.56 -19.76 4.87
N TRP A 52 -1.86 -18.68 4.52
CA TRP A 52 -1.73 -18.19 3.16
C TRP A 52 -0.30 -18.41 2.66
N PRO A 53 -0.11 -19.18 1.57
CA PRO A 53 1.16 -19.25 0.88
C PRO A 53 1.40 -17.96 0.09
N ILE A 54 2.58 -17.39 0.21
CA ILE A 54 2.97 -16.13 -0.42
C ILE A 54 4.35 -16.28 -1.04
N LEU A 55 4.50 -15.80 -2.28
CA LEU A 55 5.82 -15.72 -2.90
C LEU A 55 6.58 -14.54 -2.29
N TYR A 56 7.55 -14.85 -1.43
CA TYR A 56 8.52 -13.91 -0.89
C TYR A 56 9.77 -13.95 -1.76
N SER A 57 10.21 -12.81 -2.28
CA SER A 57 11.38 -12.73 -3.17
C SER A 57 12.16 -11.44 -2.97
N ILE A 58 13.42 -11.46 -3.39
CA ILE A 58 14.26 -10.26 -3.50
C ILE A 58 14.32 -9.84 -4.97
N ARG A 59 14.13 -8.55 -5.24
CA ARG A 59 14.35 -8.00 -6.58
C ARG A 59 15.81 -8.20 -7.00
N THR A 60 16.03 -8.78 -8.17
CA THR A 60 17.37 -9.08 -8.72
C THR A 60 18.02 -7.90 -9.47
N THR A 61 17.26 -6.84 -9.75
CA THR A 61 17.72 -5.64 -10.44
C THR A 61 17.70 -4.41 -9.53
N GLY A 62 18.84 -3.73 -9.38
CA GLY A 62 18.97 -2.56 -8.51
C GLY A 62 19.04 -2.93 -7.02
N TYR A 63 18.44 -2.12 -6.14
CA TYR A 63 18.41 -2.40 -4.71
C TYR A 63 17.66 -3.70 -4.42
N ASN A 64 18.30 -4.60 -3.67
CA ASN A 64 17.80 -5.90 -3.24
C ASN A 64 16.61 -5.75 -2.28
N LYS A 65 15.47 -5.32 -2.83
CA LYS A 65 14.26 -5.04 -2.05
C LYS A 65 13.44 -6.32 -1.92
N PRO A 66 13.15 -6.77 -0.69
CA PRO A 66 12.24 -7.88 -0.48
C PRO A 66 10.80 -7.48 -0.82
N VAL A 67 10.04 -8.40 -1.41
CA VAL A 67 8.65 -8.19 -1.83
C VAL A 67 7.80 -9.45 -1.63
N PHE A 68 6.51 -9.26 -1.35
CA PHE A 68 5.48 -10.28 -1.58
C PHE A 68 4.83 -10.01 -2.93
N SER A 69 4.86 -10.99 -3.84
CA SER A 69 4.52 -10.74 -5.24
C SER A 69 3.81 -11.92 -5.92
N GLY A 70 3.49 -11.75 -7.20
CA GLY A 70 2.89 -12.78 -8.04
C GLY A 70 1.43 -13.10 -7.69
N GLY A 71 0.94 -14.21 -8.27
CA GLY A 71 -0.46 -14.63 -8.10
C GLY A 71 -0.83 -14.96 -6.65
N LEU A 72 0.12 -15.48 -5.87
CA LEU A 72 -0.12 -15.82 -4.46
C LEU A 72 -0.44 -14.59 -3.60
N TRP A 73 0.32 -13.49 -3.78
CA TRP A 73 -0.01 -12.22 -3.14
C TRP A 73 -1.35 -11.67 -3.63
N ARG A 74 -1.59 -11.71 -4.94
CA ARG A 74 -2.84 -11.19 -5.51
C ARG A 74 -4.07 -11.96 -5.01
N ASN A 75 -3.97 -13.28 -4.86
CA ASN A 75 -5.02 -14.13 -4.30
C ASN A 75 -5.32 -13.75 -2.85
N PHE A 76 -4.29 -13.53 -2.02
CA PHE A 76 -4.48 -13.04 -0.66
C PHE A 76 -5.22 -11.70 -0.62
N VAL A 77 -4.83 -10.74 -1.48
CA VAL A 77 -5.49 -9.43 -1.55
C VAL A 77 -6.96 -9.55 -1.96
N ILE A 78 -7.26 -10.31 -3.01
CA ILE A 78 -8.63 -10.44 -3.54
C ILE A 78 -9.53 -11.18 -2.55
N CYS A 79 -9.09 -12.34 -2.05
CA CYS A 79 -9.91 -13.19 -1.19
C CYS A 79 -10.20 -12.59 0.19
N ASN A 80 -9.38 -11.64 0.65
CA ASN A 80 -9.58 -10.96 1.93
C ASN A 80 -10.05 -9.49 1.76
N ASN A 81 -10.39 -9.08 0.53
CA ASN A 81 -10.90 -7.75 0.19
C ASN A 81 -10.03 -6.60 0.72
N LEU A 82 -8.71 -6.70 0.56
CA LEU A 82 -7.77 -5.64 0.95
C LEU A 82 -7.89 -4.44 0.01
N ASN A 83 -7.91 -3.24 0.58
CA ASN A 83 -8.03 -1.97 -0.12
C ASN A 83 -6.81 -1.08 0.09
N VAL A 84 -6.66 -0.10 -0.80
CA VAL A 84 -5.67 0.96 -0.64
C VAL A 84 -6.00 1.72 0.64
N GLY A 85 -5.00 1.85 1.51
CA GLY A 85 -5.13 2.51 2.80
C GLY A 85 -5.43 1.59 3.97
N ASP A 86 -5.69 0.30 3.75
CA ASP A 86 -5.74 -0.67 4.86
C ASP A 86 -4.35 -0.81 5.50
N ARG A 87 -4.31 -1.07 6.80
CA ARG A 87 -3.06 -1.29 7.54
C ARG A 87 -2.77 -2.78 7.65
N PHE A 88 -1.78 -3.24 6.90
CA PHE A 88 -1.21 -4.57 7.00
C PHE A 88 -0.20 -4.62 8.14
N THR A 89 -0.39 -5.53 9.09
CA THR A 89 0.54 -5.70 10.22
C THR A 89 0.91 -7.16 10.39
N MET A 90 2.21 -7.44 10.37
CA MET A 90 2.75 -8.78 10.51
C MET A 90 3.47 -8.94 11.85
N TYR A 91 3.19 -10.06 12.50
CA TYR A 91 3.78 -10.48 13.76
C TYR A 91 4.47 -11.83 13.58
N ARG A 92 5.49 -12.06 14.40
CA ARG A 92 6.04 -13.38 14.67
C ARG A 92 5.50 -13.81 16.02
N VAL A 93 4.74 -14.89 16.03
CA VAL A 93 4.17 -15.49 17.23
C VAL A 93 5.06 -16.65 17.63
N GLN A 94 5.42 -16.72 18.90
CA GLN A 94 6.06 -17.87 19.50
C GLN A 94 5.04 -18.61 20.35
N ASP A 95 4.91 -19.90 20.08
CA ASP A 95 4.03 -20.80 20.82
C ASP A 95 4.79 -21.41 22.01
N GLU A 96 4.04 -22.01 22.93
CA GLU A 96 4.58 -22.57 24.18
C GLU A 96 5.51 -23.76 23.95
N ASP A 97 5.31 -24.50 22.85
CA ASP A 97 6.18 -25.60 22.41
C ASP A 97 7.53 -25.14 21.82
N GLY A 98 7.76 -23.82 21.79
CA GLY A 98 8.96 -23.20 21.23
C GLY A 98 8.91 -23.00 19.72
N SER A 99 7.87 -23.51 19.04
CA SER A 99 7.64 -23.26 17.63
C SER A 99 7.29 -21.78 17.40
N SER A 100 7.51 -21.31 16.17
CA SER A 100 7.14 -19.94 15.81
C SER A 100 6.51 -19.88 14.43
N TYR A 101 5.47 -19.09 14.30
CA TYR A 101 4.77 -18.84 13.05
C TYR A 101 4.56 -17.34 12.82
N TYR A 102 4.21 -16.97 11.60
CA TYR A 102 3.87 -15.58 11.28
C TYR A 102 2.36 -15.42 11.25
N ARG A 103 1.89 -14.30 11.81
CA ARG A 103 0.48 -13.90 11.77
C ARG A 103 0.37 -12.53 11.13
N VAL A 104 -0.67 -12.34 10.34
CA VAL A 104 -1.02 -11.06 9.73
C VAL A 104 -2.39 -10.63 10.20
N ASP A 105 -2.48 -9.40 10.69
CA ASP A 105 -3.73 -8.71 10.94
C ASP A 105 -3.86 -7.54 9.96
N VAL A 106 -5.07 -7.33 9.46
CA VAL A 106 -5.41 -6.24 8.55
C VAL A 106 -6.44 -5.36 9.24
N MET A 107 -6.06 -4.13 9.56
CA MET A 107 -7.01 -3.13 10.03
C MET A 107 -7.51 -2.36 8.82
N ARG A 108 -8.82 -2.42 8.58
CA ARG A 108 -9.44 -1.68 7.48
C ARG A 108 -9.35 -0.19 7.77
N ARG A 109 -9.13 0.61 6.72
CA ARG A 109 -9.34 2.05 6.82
C ARG A 109 -10.81 2.26 7.23
N GLU A 110 -11.06 3.00 8.30
CA GLU A 110 -12.40 3.52 8.57
C GLU A 110 -12.76 4.44 7.40
N ILE A 111 -13.67 3.96 6.55
CA ILE A 111 -14.34 4.82 5.58
C ILE A 111 -15.43 5.50 6.40
N ASP A 112 -15.20 6.74 6.81
CA ASP A 112 -16.28 7.59 7.28
C ASP A 112 -17.32 7.63 6.14
N PHE A 113 -18.48 7.02 6.35
CA PHE A 113 -19.60 7.05 5.40
C PHE A 113 -20.18 8.47 5.21
N LEU A 114 -19.62 9.49 5.88
CA LEU A 114 -19.73 10.88 5.46
C LEU A 114 -18.56 11.20 4.52
N GLY A 115 -18.85 11.34 3.23
CA GLY A 115 -17.88 11.62 2.18
C GLY A 115 -16.92 12.79 2.47
N LYS A 116 -15.82 12.52 3.17
CA LYS A 116 -14.66 13.38 3.32
C LYS A 116 -13.40 12.54 3.29
N ASN A 117 -12.55 12.91 2.34
CA ASN A 117 -11.29 12.27 2.03
C ASN A 117 -10.34 12.32 3.25
N ALA A 118 -10.22 11.21 3.96
CA ALA A 118 -9.17 11.06 4.96
C ALA A 118 -7.84 10.73 4.25
N MET A 119 -7.04 11.79 4.15
CA MET A 119 -5.58 11.82 4.01
C MET A 119 -5.01 11.89 2.59
N ALA A 120 -4.96 13.14 2.12
CA ALA A 120 -3.84 13.65 1.36
C ALA A 120 -2.53 13.38 2.14
N TYR A 121 -1.73 12.43 1.66
CA TYR A 121 -0.28 12.48 1.86
C TYR A 121 0.34 12.76 0.50
N GLY A 122 0.87 13.97 0.38
CA GLY A 122 1.50 14.47 -0.82
C GLY A 122 2.65 13.58 -1.28
N CYS A 123 2.58 13.16 -2.55
CA CYS A 123 3.77 13.03 -3.36
C CYS A 123 3.84 14.29 -4.23
N ALA A 124 4.30 15.39 -3.65
CA ALA A 124 4.80 16.51 -4.44
C ALA A 124 6.17 16.09 -4.98
N SER A 125 6.17 15.37 -6.10
CA SER A 125 7.33 15.36 -6.99
C SER A 125 7.14 16.54 -7.92
N THR A 126 7.84 17.63 -7.66
CA THR A 126 8.00 18.72 -8.61
C THR A 126 8.71 18.16 -9.85
N ALA A 127 7.93 17.89 -10.90
CA ALA A 127 8.45 17.82 -12.25
C ALA A 127 7.98 19.08 -12.96
N ASP A 128 8.96 19.90 -13.25
CA ASP A 128 8.93 21.04 -14.15
C ASP A 128 8.26 20.64 -15.47
N GLU A 129 7.08 21.19 -15.75
CA GLU A 129 6.62 21.41 -17.13
C GLU A 129 5.97 22.79 -17.18
N HIS A 130 6.81 23.77 -17.51
CA HIS A 130 6.39 24.98 -18.18
C HIS A 130 5.64 24.64 -19.48
N VAL A 131 4.83 25.60 -19.91
CA VAL A 131 4.04 25.67 -21.16
C VAL A 131 2.57 25.29 -20.95
N ILE A 132 1.72 26.31 -20.82
CA ILE A 132 0.67 26.60 -21.82
C ILE A 132 0.45 28.12 -21.84
N THR A 133 0.52 28.65 -23.04
CA THR A 133 0.36 30.03 -23.51
C THR A 133 -0.99 30.65 -23.14
N HIS A 134 -0.95 31.86 -22.58
CA HIS A 134 -2.09 32.78 -22.58
C HIS A 134 -2.13 33.58 -23.89
N HIS A 135 -3.35 34.03 -24.23
CA HIS A 135 -3.75 35.02 -25.25
C HIS A 135 -4.29 34.49 -26.58
N HIS A 136 -5.62 34.45 -26.68
CA HIS A 136 -6.35 35.12 -27.77
C HIS A 136 -7.85 35.21 -27.43
N GLN A 137 -8.38 36.42 -27.24
CA GLN A 137 -9.63 36.84 -27.89
C GLN A 137 -9.75 38.37 -27.80
N GLU A 138 -9.67 39.02 -28.96
CA GLU A 138 -10.02 40.43 -29.18
C GLU A 138 -11.52 40.59 -29.50
N GLY A 139 -12.04 41.79 -29.20
CA GLY A 139 -13.19 42.42 -29.85
C GLY A 139 -14.56 42.00 -29.31
N LEU A 140 -15.54 42.89 -29.07
CA LEU A 140 -15.77 44.25 -29.55
C LEU A 140 -16.62 45.02 -28.54
N SER A 141 -16.29 46.29 -28.34
CA SER A 141 -17.13 47.30 -27.67
C SER A 141 -18.45 47.52 -28.42
N LEU A 142 -19.49 47.93 -27.68
CA LEU A 142 -20.47 48.95 -28.07
C LEU A 142 -21.28 49.36 -26.82
N GLU A 143 -20.97 50.56 -26.32
CA GLU A 143 -21.80 51.38 -25.43
C GLU A 143 -23.16 51.66 -26.06
N LEU A 144 -24.23 51.79 -25.27
CA LEU A 144 -25.32 52.78 -25.48
C LEU A 144 -26.32 52.82 -24.31
N SER A 145 -26.13 53.87 -23.50
CA SER A 145 -27.12 54.82 -22.98
C SER A 145 -28.33 54.40 -22.11
N LEU A 146 -28.32 55.04 -20.93
CA LEU A 146 -29.35 55.46 -19.99
C LEU A 146 -30.79 55.65 -20.54
N GLY A 147 -31.77 55.14 -19.78
CA GLY A 147 -33.19 55.51 -19.89
C GLY A 147 -34.10 54.79 -18.88
N LYS A 148 -34.39 55.42 -17.73
CA LYS A 148 -35.59 55.21 -16.90
C LYS A 148 -36.60 56.34 -17.24
N PRO A 149 -37.86 56.34 -16.76
CA PRO A 149 -38.78 55.27 -16.35
C PRO A 149 -40.19 55.43 -17.01
N ASN A 150 -41.14 54.56 -16.66
CA ASN A 150 -42.54 54.96 -16.42
C ASN A 150 -43.15 54.02 -15.37
#